data_AF-A0AAV9CDG5-F1
#
_entry.id   AF-A0AAV9CDG5-F1
#
_cell.length_a   1.000
_cell.length_b   1.000
_cell.length_c   1.000
_cell.angle_alpha   90.00
_cell.angle_beta   90.00
_cell.angle_gamma   90.00
#
_symmetry.space_group_name_H-M   'P 1'
#
loop_
_entity.id
_entity.type
_entity.pdbx_description
1 polymer ?
#
loop_
_entity_poly.entity_id
_entity_poly.type
_entity_poly.pdbx_seq_one_letter_code
_entity_poly.pdbx_strand_id
1 'polypeptide(L)'
;MNNTLLAKWLWQWLVNPEVLWVHMWRERYGVGTGNHFPKLRNRASSLSKGRFLYKEQFSSAIQWKVGNDRTTLFWSDRWCGGTSLQTRFPALFLITADKALTVENYWKIHEGVGGWNVHFQ
;
A
#
# COMPACT_ATOMS: atom_id res chain seq x y z
N MET A 1 8.81 -22.02 -6.10
CA MET A 1 8.98 -21.05 -4.98
C MET A 1 7.87 -21.31 -3.97
N ASN A 2 8.13 -21.28 -2.66
CA ASN A 2 7.08 -21.57 -1.67
C ASN A 2 6.22 -20.32 -1.40
N ASN A 3 5.04 -20.26 -2.03
CA ASN A 3 4.14 -19.12 -1.95
C ASN A 3 3.57 -18.88 -0.54
N THR A 4 3.36 -19.95 0.25
CA THR A 4 2.85 -19.86 1.63
C THR A 4 3.85 -19.14 2.53
N LEU A 5 5.14 -19.45 2.42
CA LEU A 5 6.18 -18.77 3.19
C LEU A 5 6.32 -17.30 2.79
N LEU A 6 6.19 -16.99 1.49
CA LEU A 6 6.22 -15.62 1.01
C LEU A 6 5.01 -14.82 1.49
N ALA A 7 3.82 -15.41 1.48
CA ALA A 7 2.60 -14.80 2.00
C ALA A 7 2.73 -14.53 3.51
N LYS A 8 3.17 -15.52 4.30
CA LYS A 8 3.42 -15.32 5.74
C LYS A 8 4.46 -14.23 5.99
N TRP A 9 5.52 -14.19 5.20
CA TRP A 9 6.56 -13.18 5.32
C TRP A 9 6.05 -11.77 5.00
N LEU A 10 5.31 -11.60 3.89
CA LEU A 10 4.70 -10.32 3.51
C LEU A 10 3.65 -9.87 4.53
N TRP A 11 2.88 -10.81 5.08
CA TRP A 11 1.92 -10.51 6.14
C TRP A 11 2.61 -9.94 7.39
N GLN A 12 3.69 -10.58 7.84
CA GLN A 12 4.46 -10.09 9.00
C GLN A 12 5.11 -8.72 8.73
N TRP A 13 5.61 -8.49 7.52
CA TRP A 13 6.15 -7.20 7.09
C TRP A 13 5.11 -6.06 7.19
N LEU A 14 3.84 -6.36 6.90
CA LEU A 14 2.74 -5.40 6.94
C LEU A 14 2.20 -5.17 8.36
N VAL A 15 2.00 -6.25 9.11
CA VAL A 15 1.30 -6.20 10.40
C VAL A 15 2.22 -5.83 11.56
N ASN A 16 3.50 -6.24 11.50
CA ASN A 16 4.44 -6.10 12.61
C ASN A 16 5.72 -5.35 12.16
N PRO A 17 5.62 -4.04 11.86
CA PRO A 17 6.76 -3.24 11.38
C PRO A 17 7.94 -3.17 12.36
N GLU A 18 7.65 -3.30 13.66
CA GLU A 18 8.63 -3.15 14.75
C GLU A 18 9.49 -4.39 15.02
N VAL A 19 9.17 -5.53 14.38
CA VAL A 19 9.99 -6.73 14.56
C VAL A 19 11.37 -6.46 13.96
N LEU A 20 12.43 -6.78 14.71
CA LEU A 20 13.81 -6.42 14.38
C LEU A 20 14.21 -6.72 12.92
N TRP A 21 13.85 -7.90 12.40
CA TRP A 21 14.17 -8.24 11.02
C TRP A 21 13.39 -7.37 10.02
N VAL A 22 12.14 -6.99 10.30
CA VAL A 22 11.35 -6.09 9.44
C VAL A 22 12.01 -4.71 9.44
N HIS A 23 12.34 -4.20 10.63
CA HIS A 23 13.01 -2.91 10.81
C HIS A 23 14.36 -2.87 10.04
N MET A 24 15.25 -3.83 10.28
CA MET A 24 16.52 -3.94 9.57
C MET A 24 16.35 -3.99 8.05
N TRP A 25 15.32 -4.69 7.56
CA TRP A 25 15.07 -4.79 6.13
C TRP A 25 14.50 -3.50 5.54
N ARG A 26 13.64 -2.77 6.28
CA ARG A 26 13.14 -1.45 5.88
C ARG A 26 14.28 -0.45 5.74
N GLU A 27 15.22 -0.43 6.68
CA GLU A 27 16.44 0.39 6.59
C GLU A 27 17.31 0.00 5.38
N ARG A 28 17.49 -1.31 5.15
CA ARG A 28 18.38 -1.80 4.09
C ARG A 28 17.84 -1.62 2.67
N TYR A 29 16.53 -1.80 2.48
CA TYR A 29 15.92 -1.88 1.15
C TYR A 29 14.92 -0.75 0.86
N GLY A 30 14.54 0.02 1.88
CA GLY A 30 13.49 1.02 1.79
C GLY A 30 12.10 0.43 1.58
N VAL A 31 11.10 1.30 1.68
CA VAL A 31 9.69 0.95 1.48
C VAL A 31 9.14 1.60 0.21
N GLY A 32 8.31 0.84 -0.51
CA GLY A 32 7.60 1.20 -1.74
C GLY A 32 6.61 2.33 -1.55
N THR A 33 6.03 2.77 -2.66
CA THR A 33 4.89 3.69 -2.67
C THR A 33 3.77 3.16 -1.75
N GLY A 34 3.16 4.04 -0.96
CA GLY A 34 2.15 3.67 0.06
C GLY A 34 2.73 3.02 1.31
N ASN A 35 4.06 2.86 1.42
CA ASN A 35 4.70 2.26 2.59
C ASN A 35 4.29 0.79 2.84
N HIS A 36 3.76 0.10 1.81
CA HIS A 36 3.23 -1.26 1.95
C HIS A 36 4.27 -2.35 1.65
N PHE A 37 4.93 -2.26 0.50
CA PHE A 37 5.77 -3.36 0.00
C PHE A 37 7.24 -2.95 -0.15
N PRO A 38 8.20 -3.89 -0.08
CA PRO A 38 9.62 -3.59 -0.28
C PRO A 38 9.91 -2.98 -1.66
N LYS A 39 10.85 -2.03 -1.75
CA LYS A 39 11.40 -1.56 -3.03
C LYS A 39 12.41 -2.56 -3.58
N LEU A 40 12.37 -2.80 -4.90
CA LEU A 40 13.42 -3.55 -5.57
C LEU A 40 14.61 -2.62 -5.84
N ARG A 41 15.80 -2.98 -5.35
CA ARG A 41 17.05 -2.21 -5.57
C ARG A 41 17.91 -2.85 -6.65
N ASN A 42 18.71 -2.05 -7.36
CA ASN A 42 19.76 -2.56 -8.24
C ASN A 42 20.72 -3.43 -7.40
N ARG A 43 20.87 -4.71 -7.79
CA ARG A 43 21.54 -5.82 -7.05
C ARG A 43 20.69 -6.54 -5.98
N ALA A 44 19.38 -6.67 -6.20
CA ALA A 44 18.55 -7.56 -5.38
C ALA A 44 18.94 -9.05 -5.54
N SER A 45 18.97 -9.78 -4.41
CA SER A 45 19.13 -11.24 -4.42
C SER A 45 17.94 -11.93 -5.10
N SER A 46 18.11 -13.19 -5.50
CA SER A 46 17.02 -14.03 -6.05
C SER A 46 15.81 -14.08 -5.12
N LEU A 47 16.05 -14.15 -3.81
CA LEU A 47 15.02 -14.13 -2.77
C LEU A 47 14.23 -12.80 -2.76
N SER A 48 14.93 -11.67 -2.83
CA SER A 48 14.30 -10.34 -2.87
C SER A 48 13.50 -10.14 -4.16
N LYS A 49 13.99 -10.64 -5.30
CA LYS A 49 13.25 -10.66 -6.58
C LYS A 49 11.99 -11.51 -6.47
N GLY A 50 12.08 -12.71 -5.89
CA GLY A 50 10.93 -13.58 -5.68
C GLY A 50 9.82 -12.94 -4.84
N ARG A 51 10.18 -12.29 -3.74
CA ARG A 51 9.23 -11.53 -2.89
C ARG A 51 8.60 -10.37 -3.64
N PHE A 52 9.39 -9.63 -4.40
CA PHE A 52 8.90 -8.52 -5.21
C PHE A 52 7.93 -8.99 -6.31
N LEU A 53 8.21 -10.10 -6.97
CA LEU A 53 7.32 -10.67 -7.99
C LEU A 53 6.02 -11.21 -7.38
N TYR A 54 6.06 -11.76 -6.17
CA TYR A 54 4.88 -12.29 -5.49
C TYR A 54 3.97 -11.20 -4.89
N LYS A 55 4.44 -9.94 -4.79
CA LYS A 55 3.70 -8.85 -4.14
C LYS A 55 2.33 -8.60 -4.76
N GLU A 56 2.19 -8.70 -6.08
CA GLU A 56 0.93 -8.39 -6.78
C GLU A 56 -0.11 -9.47 -6.51
N GLN A 57 0.29 -10.75 -6.57
CA GLN A 57 -0.58 -11.88 -6.22
C GLN A 57 -0.98 -11.83 -4.74
N PHE A 58 -0.02 -11.58 -3.85
CA PHE A 58 -0.31 -11.43 -2.42
C PHE A 58 -1.23 -10.24 -2.15
N SER A 59 -0.94 -9.09 -2.77
CA SER A 59 -1.80 -7.91 -2.69
C SER A 59 -3.20 -8.33 -3.04
N SER A 60 -3.43 -8.95 -4.21
CA SER A 60 -4.75 -9.41 -4.70
C SER A 60 -5.55 -10.27 -3.70
N ALA A 61 -4.87 -10.95 -2.78
CA ALA A 61 -5.49 -11.81 -1.76
C ALA A 61 -5.81 -11.11 -0.42
N ILE A 62 -5.40 -9.84 -0.24
CA ILE A 62 -5.61 -9.09 1.01
C ILE A 62 -6.44 -7.82 0.79
N GLN A 63 -7.01 -7.31 1.89
CA GLN A 63 -7.68 -6.02 1.97
C GLN A 63 -7.04 -5.18 3.07
N TRP A 64 -7.07 -3.87 2.88
CA TRP A 64 -6.56 -2.90 3.84
C TRP A 64 -7.67 -2.47 4.80
N LYS A 65 -7.42 -2.62 6.09
CA LYS A 65 -8.27 -2.00 7.11
C LYS A 65 -7.76 -0.58 7.36
N VAL A 66 -8.62 0.40 7.10
CA VAL A 66 -8.37 1.81 7.40
C VAL A 66 -8.26 1.95 8.93
N GLY A 67 -7.09 2.37 9.39
CA GLY A 67 -6.74 2.45 10.80
C GLY A 67 -6.26 3.85 11.16
N ASN A 68 -4.99 4.14 10.90
CA ASN A 68 -4.38 5.45 11.15
C ASN A 68 -4.36 6.36 9.89
N ASP A 69 -4.86 5.85 8.76
CA ASP A 69 -5.05 6.53 7.47
C ASP A 69 -3.78 7.05 6.78
N ARG A 70 -2.63 6.96 7.45
CA ARG A 70 -1.32 7.49 7.02
C ARG A 70 -0.63 6.66 5.96
N THR A 71 -0.95 5.37 5.89
CA THR A 71 -0.28 4.44 4.98
C THR A 71 -1.16 4.03 3.83
N THR A 72 -2.46 3.91 4.04
CA THR A 72 -3.40 3.44 3.02
C THR A 72 -3.53 4.45 1.89
N LEU A 73 -3.19 4.05 0.66
CA LEU A 73 -3.36 4.85 -0.54
C LEU A 73 -4.83 4.91 -0.96
N PHE A 74 -5.36 6.12 -1.14
CA PHE A 74 -6.78 6.31 -1.41
C PHE A 74 -7.23 5.60 -2.70
N TRP A 75 -6.48 5.74 -3.79
CA TRP A 75 -6.88 5.23 -5.10
C TRP A 75 -6.49 3.77 -5.36
N SER A 76 -5.28 3.39 -4.96
CA SER A 76 -4.68 2.12 -5.35
C SER A 76 -4.97 0.97 -4.38
N ASP A 77 -5.20 1.26 -3.10
CA ASP A 77 -5.46 0.21 -2.11
C ASP A 77 -6.91 -0.27 -2.10
N ARG A 78 -7.07 -1.55 -1.73
CA ARG A 78 -8.37 -2.19 -1.49
C ARG A 78 -8.82 -2.02 -0.05
N TRP A 79 -9.19 -0.78 0.27
CA TRP A 79 -9.69 -0.39 1.59
C TRP A 79 -11.19 -0.08 1.61
N CYS A 80 -11.78 0.24 0.45
CA CYS A 80 -13.20 0.57 0.30
C CYS A 80 -13.92 -0.50 -0.56
N GLY A 81 -14.14 -1.67 0.03
CA GLY A 81 -14.70 -2.84 -0.66
C GLY A 81 -13.64 -3.73 -1.31
N GLY A 82 -14.07 -4.82 -1.94
CA GLY A 82 -13.20 -5.84 -2.55
C GLY A 82 -12.29 -5.36 -3.68
N THR A 83 -12.44 -4.12 -4.15
CA THR A 83 -11.74 -3.53 -5.30
C THR A 83 -11.21 -2.15 -4.98
N SER A 84 -10.12 -1.74 -5.64
CA SER A 84 -9.53 -0.41 -5.45
C SER A 84 -10.39 0.65 -6.11
N LEU A 85 -10.36 1.88 -5.58
CA LEU A 85 -11.16 2.98 -6.12
C LEU A 85 -10.76 3.34 -7.55
N GLN A 86 -9.49 3.20 -7.93
CA GLN A 86 -9.03 3.45 -9.30
C GLN A 86 -9.67 2.47 -10.31
N THR A 87 -9.91 1.23 -9.89
CA THR A 87 -10.53 0.20 -10.74
C THR A 87 -12.04 0.40 -10.80
N ARG A 88 -12.66 0.82 -9.69
CA ARG A 88 -14.10 1.06 -9.63
C ARG A 88 -14.51 2.37 -10.33
N PHE A 89 -13.67 3.39 -10.29
CA PHE A 89 -13.93 4.72 -10.84
C PHE A 89 -12.77 5.21 -11.73
N PRO A 90 -12.52 4.56 -12.88
CA PRO A 90 -11.36 4.86 -13.72
C PRO A 90 -11.38 6.29 -14.29
N ALA A 91 -12.57 6.83 -14.60
CA ALA A 91 -12.72 8.19 -15.10
C ALA A 91 -12.33 9.24 -14.05
N LEU A 92 -12.77 9.07 -12.80
CA LEU A 92 -12.40 9.98 -11.70
C LEU A 92 -10.90 9.89 -11.40
N PHE A 93 -10.34 8.68 -11.41
CA PHE A 93 -8.90 8.49 -11.20
C PHE A 93 -8.09 9.22 -12.27
N LEU A 94 -8.50 9.16 -13.54
CA LEU A 94 -7.80 9.81 -14.65
C LEU A 94 -7.63 11.31 -14.41
N ILE A 95 -8.71 11.99 -14.04
CA ILE A 95 -8.74 13.44 -13.80
C ILE A 95 -8.23 13.83 -12.41
N THR A 96 -7.93 12.90 -11.51
CA THR A 96 -7.40 13.26 -10.19
C THR A 96 -5.99 13.83 -10.29
N ALA A 97 -5.73 14.95 -9.64
CA ALA A 97 -4.41 15.59 -9.58
C ALA A 97 -3.38 14.69 -8.89
N ASP A 98 -3.66 14.27 -7.65
CA ASP A 98 -2.71 13.55 -6.80
C ASP A 98 -3.06 12.07 -6.57
N LYS A 99 -2.78 11.23 -7.56
CA LYS A 99 -3.15 9.80 -7.56
C LYS A 99 -2.50 8.95 -6.45
N ALA A 100 -1.41 9.43 -5.84
CA ALA A 100 -0.59 8.69 -4.87
C ALA A 100 -0.74 9.16 -3.40
N LEU A 101 -1.78 9.93 -3.08
CA LEU A 101 -2.06 10.35 -1.71
C LEU A 101 -2.76 9.27 -0.88
N THR A 102 -2.56 9.39 0.43
CA THR A 102 -3.15 8.50 1.43
C THR A 102 -4.56 8.93 1.80
N VAL A 103 -5.29 8.05 2.47
CA VAL A 103 -6.63 8.34 3.01
C VAL A 103 -6.59 9.54 3.95
N GLU A 104 -5.59 9.65 4.82
CA GLU A 104 -5.41 10.80 5.74
C GLU A 104 -5.26 12.11 4.96
N ASN A 105 -4.49 12.11 3.88
CA ASN A 105 -4.24 13.32 3.10
C ASN A 105 -5.51 13.87 2.44
N TYR A 106 -6.40 12.98 1.99
CA TYR A 106 -7.67 13.33 1.37
C TYR A 106 -8.78 13.67 2.38
N TRP A 107 -8.69 13.19 3.61
CA TRP A 107 -9.67 13.49 4.65
C TRP A 107 -9.40 14.86 5.28
N LYS A 108 -10.38 15.76 5.23
CA LYS A 108 -10.29 17.10 5.84
C LYS A 108 -11.49 17.35 6.76
N ILE A 109 -11.24 18.06 7.85
CA ILE A 109 -12.28 18.53 8.76
C ILE A 109 -12.48 20.02 8.50
N HIS A 110 -13.68 20.39 8.10
CA HIS A 110 -14.10 21.78 7.96
C HIS A 110 -15.29 22.01 8.88
N GLU A 111 -15.17 22.98 9.79
CA GLU A 111 -16.24 23.36 10.73
C GLU A 111 -16.83 22.18 11.54
N GLY A 112 -15.97 21.22 11.92
CA GLY A 112 -16.39 20.04 12.68
C GLY A 112 -17.02 18.92 11.85
N VAL A 113 -17.22 19.11 10.55
CA VAL A 113 -17.69 18.08 9.62
C VAL A 113 -16.52 17.54 8.80
N GLY A 114 -16.35 16.22 8.83
CA GLY A 114 -15.34 15.54 8.02
C GLY A 114 -15.82 15.34 6.58
N GLY A 115 -14.93 15.54 5.61
CA GLY A 115 -15.21 15.35 4.19
C GLY A 115 -13.99 14.92 3.38
N TRP A 116 -14.24 14.31 2.23
CA TRP A 116 -13.22 13.96 1.24
C TRP A 116 -12.90 15.18 0.38
N ASN A 117 -11.65 15.62 0.40
CA ASN A 117 -11.16 16.74 -0.42
C ASN A 117 -10.27 16.23 -1.55
N VAL A 118 -10.90 15.70 -2.61
CA VAL A 118 -10.21 15.18 -3.79
C VAL A 118 -10.16 16.26 -4.88
N HIS A 119 -8.96 16.62 -5.33
CA HIS A 119 -8.76 17.59 -6.39
C HIS A 119 -8.73 16.92 -7.78
N PHE A 120 -9.52 17.46 -8.71
CA PHE A 120 -9.59 17.01 -10.10
C PHE A 120 -9.08 18.12 -11.04
N GLN A 121 -8.48 17.72 -12.17
CA GLN A 121 -7.96 18.58 -13.25
C GLN A 121 -8.96 18.74 -14.39
#